data_AF-A0A7R9LGG3-F1
#
_entry.id   AF-A0A7R9LGG3-F1
#
_cell.length_a   1.000
_cell.length_b   1.000
_cell.length_c   1.000
_cell.angle_alpha   90.00
_cell.angle_beta   90.00
_cell.angle_gamma   90.00
#
_symmetry.space_group_name_H-M   'P 1'
#
loop_
_entity.id
_entity.type
_entity.pdbx_description
1 polymer ?
#
loop_
_entity_poly.entity_id
_entity_poly.type
_entity_poly.pdbx_seq_one_letter_code
_entity_poly.pdbx_strand_id
1 'polypeptide(L)'
;MHNGFEMLKYFWMKQWSFHSENTRRLMNTLAKHSAYDSRHFPFDVSVVDWPLLTKNSWYGGRRYLLKEDDDNIPKAKRRLTKIIYGYRIFLFLWYSALTYVMYLLTNKLVSTASVPIHAIDMWRSYDVDII
;
A
#
# COMPACT_ATOMS: atom_id res chain seq x y z
N MET A 1 21.54 2.49 -12.43
CA MET A 1 20.34 3.01 -11.73
C MET A 1 20.01 2.27 -10.42
N HIS A 2 20.42 1.02 -10.21
CA HIS A 2 20.14 0.23 -8.99
C HIS A 2 20.67 0.88 -7.68
N ASN A 3 21.89 1.41 -7.67
CA ASN A 3 22.52 1.95 -6.46
C ASN A 3 21.83 3.19 -5.86
N GLY A 4 21.17 4.01 -6.69
CA GLY A 4 20.46 5.20 -6.21
C GLY A 4 19.20 4.86 -5.42
N PHE A 5 18.47 3.82 -5.84
CA PHE A 5 17.24 3.38 -5.15
C PHE A 5 17.56 2.77 -3.78
N GLU A 6 18.64 2.01 -3.64
CA GLU A 6 19.04 1.45 -2.34
C GLU A 6 19.46 2.54 -1.33
N MET A 7 20.09 3.63 -1.77
CA MET A 7 20.34 4.79 -0.89
C MET A 7 19.04 5.50 -0.49
N LEU A 8 18.14 5.78 -1.44
CA LEU A 8 16.86 6.45 -1.15
C LEU A 8 15.96 5.63 -0.23
N LYS A 9 16.03 4.30 -0.31
CA LYS A 9 15.25 3.36 0.48
C LYS A 9 15.39 3.61 1.99
N TYR A 10 16.59 3.95 2.46
CA TYR A 10 16.80 4.34 3.86
C TYR A 10 15.99 5.58 4.23
N PHE A 11 15.98 6.60 3.37
CA PHE A 11 15.29 7.86 3.63
C PHE A 11 13.77 7.76 3.50
N TRP A 12 13.24 7.01 2.53
CA TRP A 12 11.79 6.99 2.26
C TRP A 12 11.00 5.97 3.10
N MET A 13 11.64 4.89 3.62
CA MET A 13 10.93 3.81 4.34
C MET A 13 10.92 4.02 5.85
N LYS A 14 11.77 4.91 6.36
CA LYS A 14 11.84 5.22 7.78
C LYS A 14 10.92 6.39 8.08
N GLN A 15 10.19 6.29 9.19
CA GLN A 15 9.47 7.43 9.71
C GLN A 15 10.45 8.39 10.37
N TRP A 16 10.37 9.65 9.99
CA TRP A 16 11.18 10.71 10.56
C TRP A 16 10.33 11.56 11.51
N SER A 17 10.69 11.59 12.78
CA SER A 17 10.14 12.52 13.75
C SER A 17 11.04 13.75 13.82
N PHE A 18 10.59 14.86 13.23
CA PHE A 18 11.30 16.13 13.32
C PHE A 18 10.81 16.92 14.54
N HIS A 19 11.69 17.11 15.52
CA HIS A 19 11.41 17.98 16.67
C HIS A 19 11.74 19.43 16.32
N SER A 20 10.73 20.27 16.17
CA SER A 20 10.88 21.68 15.74
C SER A 20 10.65 22.70 16.87
N GLU A 21 10.73 22.27 18.13
CA GLU A 21 10.38 23.10 19.30
C GLU A 21 11.21 24.38 19.38
N ASN A 22 12.53 24.30 19.17
CA ASN A 22 13.41 25.46 19.20
C ASN A 22 13.12 26.45 18.07
N THR A 23 12.85 25.94 16.86
CA THR A 23 12.47 26.76 15.71
C THR A 23 11.15 27.49 15.95
N ARG A 24 10.17 26.79 16.54
CA ARG A 24 8.88 27.37 16.91
C ARG A 24 9.01 28.44 17.99
N ARG A 25 9.86 28.22 19.01
CA ARG A 25 10.17 29.22 20.03
C ARG A 25 10.83 30.45 19.43
N LEU A 26 11.84 30.25 18.59
CA LEU A 26 12.52 31.35 17.91
C LEU A 26 11.55 32.17 17.05
N MET A 27 10.65 31.52 16.32
CA MET A 27 9.60 32.17 15.54
C MET A 27 8.70 33.05 16.39
N ASN A 28 8.21 32.51 17.50
CA ASN A 28 7.34 33.25 18.42
C ASN A 28 8.07 34.44 19.06
N THR A 29 9.36 34.30 19.36
CA THR A 29 10.18 35.40 19.89
C THR A 29 10.37 36.47 18.82
N LEU A 30 10.75 36.12 17.60
CA LEU A 30 10.95 37.09 16.52
C LEU A 30 9.66 37.83 16.17
N ALA A 31 8.53 37.13 16.12
CA ALA A 31 7.22 37.74 15.91
C ALA A 31 6.84 38.76 17.00
N LYS A 32 7.25 38.54 18.25
CA LYS A 32 6.98 39.44 19.39
C LYS A 32 7.95 40.61 19.48
N HIS A 33 9.23 40.38 19.18
CA HIS A 33 10.31 41.33 19.46
C HIS A 33 10.72 42.19 18.25
N SER A 34 10.53 41.72 17.01
CA SER A 34 10.92 42.45 15.80
C SER A 34 9.98 42.17 14.62
N ALA A 35 9.05 43.10 14.38
CA ALA A 35 8.17 43.03 13.21
C ALA A 35 8.93 43.20 11.88
N TYR A 36 10.10 43.84 11.90
CA TYR A 36 10.97 44.00 10.74
C TYR A 36 11.56 42.64 10.32
N ASP A 37 12.16 41.89 11.26
CA ASP A 37 12.79 40.60 10.94
C ASP A 37 11.75 39.53 10.58
N SER A 38 10.62 39.52 11.28
CA SER A 38 9.50 38.61 10.97
C SER A 38 8.96 38.80 9.55
N ARG A 39 8.94 40.04 9.03
CA ARG A 39 8.50 40.33 7.66
C ARG A 39 9.54 39.97 6.60
N HIS A 40 10.82 40.20 6.86
CA HIS A 40 11.89 39.93 5.89
C HIS A 40 12.29 38.44 5.86
N PHE A 41 12.08 37.72 6.95
CA PHE A 41 12.37 36.30 7.07
C PHE A 41 11.15 35.53 7.56
N PRO A 42 10.10 35.35 6.74
CA PRO A 42 8.98 34.50 7.12
C PRO A 42 9.39 33.02 6.98
N PHE A 43 9.44 32.31 8.10
CA PHE A 43 9.69 30.84 8.13
C PHE A 43 8.50 30.07 8.74
N ASP A 44 7.32 30.69 8.76
CA ASP A 44 6.08 30.02 9.11
C ASP A 44 5.59 29.16 7.94
N VAL A 45 5.78 27.85 8.10
CA VAL A 45 5.37 26.84 7.12
C VAL A 45 3.86 26.55 7.15
N SER A 46 3.11 27.08 8.13
CA SER A 46 1.66 26.91 8.22
C SER A 46 0.91 27.77 7.19
N VAL A 47 1.52 28.86 6.74
CA VAL A 47 0.96 29.77 5.72
C VAL A 47 1.06 29.17 4.30
N VAL A 48 1.85 28.12 4.13
CA VAL A 48 2.07 27.48 2.83
C VAL A 48 0.82 26.69 2.41
N ASP A 49 0.31 26.99 1.21
CA ASP A 49 -0.67 26.14 0.52
C ASP A 49 0.03 24.85 0.04
N TRP A 50 0.09 23.86 0.93
CA TRP A 50 0.72 22.56 0.66
C TRP A 50 0.13 21.84 -0.56
N PRO A 51 -1.21 21.79 -0.77
CA PRO A 51 -1.79 21.26 -2.00
C PRO A 51 -1.25 21.92 -3.28
N LEU A 52 -1.21 23.26 -3.32
CA LEU A 52 -0.72 24.00 -4.49
C LEU A 52 0.78 23.79 -4.70
N LEU A 53 1.58 23.89 -3.64
CA LEU A 53 3.02 23.67 -3.70
C LEU A 53 3.34 22.27 -4.20
N THR A 54 2.67 21.25 -3.65
CA THR A 54 2.88 19.85 -4.03
C THR A 54 2.49 19.62 -5.49
N LYS A 55 1.34 20.19 -5.92
CA LYS A 55 0.89 20.13 -7.31
C LYS A 55 1.92 20.76 -8.24
N ASN A 56 2.39 21.97 -7.95
CA ASN A 56 3.36 22.67 -8.77
C ASN A 56 4.72 21.96 -8.79
N SER A 57 5.15 21.38 -7.67
CA SER A 57 6.37 20.58 -7.59
C SER A 57 6.29 19.33 -8.47
N TRP A 58 5.13 18.66 -8.48
CA TRP A 58 4.88 17.52 -9.37
C TRP A 58 4.97 17.92 -10.84
N TYR A 59 4.30 19.01 -11.26
CA TYR A 59 4.40 19.51 -12.63
C TYR A 59 5.82 19.95 -12.98
N GLY A 60 6.51 20.63 -12.07
CA GLY A 60 7.90 21.05 -12.25
C GLY A 60 8.84 19.86 -12.47
N GLY A 61 8.71 18.81 -11.66
CA GLY A 61 9.47 17.57 -11.86
C GLY A 61 9.20 16.95 -13.24
N ARG A 62 7.95 16.88 -13.67
CA ARG A 62 7.60 16.35 -15.01
C ARG A 62 8.21 17.16 -16.14
N ARG A 63 8.03 18.49 -16.11
CA ARG A 63 8.48 19.38 -17.19
C ARG A 63 10.00 19.52 -17.25
N TYR A 64 10.66 19.71 -16.10
CA TYR A 64 12.07 20.09 -16.06
C TYR A 64 13.02 18.92 -15.82
N LEU A 65 12.65 18.00 -14.92
CA LEU A 65 13.50 16.84 -14.62
C LEU A 65 13.29 15.71 -15.64
N LEU A 66 12.04 15.37 -15.92
CA LEU A 66 11.70 14.25 -16.81
C LEU A 66 11.52 14.67 -18.28
N LYS A 67 11.43 15.98 -18.56
CA LYS A 67 11.20 16.55 -19.89
C LYS A 67 9.96 15.97 -20.58
N GLU A 68 8.92 15.68 -19.81
CA GLU A 68 7.65 15.17 -20.31
C GLU A 68 6.66 16.31 -20.59
N ASP A 69 5.88 16.15 -21.67
CA ASP A 69 4.77 17.04 -22.00
C ASP A 69 3.56 16.81 -21.08
N ASP A 70 2.84 17.88 -20.75
CA ASP A 70 1.66 17.85 -19.89
C ASP A 70 0.45 17.24 -20.58
N ASP A 71 0.38 17.33 -21.91
CA ASP A 71 -0.68 16.73 -22.71
C ASP A 71 -0.71 15.19 -22.61
N ASN A 72 0.37 14.59 -22.11
CA ASN A 72 0.45 13.15 -21.87
C ASN A 72 -0.20 12.72 -20.54
N ILE A 73 -0.52 13.64 -19.62
CA ILE A 73 -1.16 13.33 -18.33
C ILE A 73 -2.48 12.56 -18.47
N PRO A 74 -3.44 12.96 -19.33
CA PRO A 74 -4.67 12.18 -19.52
C PRO A 74 -4.41 10.77 -20.06
N LYS A 75 -3.41 10.60 -20.93
CA LYS A 75 -3.02 9.28 -21.47
C LYS A 75 -2.42 8.40 -20.36
N ALA A 76 -1.55 8.96 -19.52
CA ALA A 76 -0.98 8.28 -18.36
C ALA A 76 -2.06 7.84 -17.36
N LYS A 77 -3.05 8.70 -17.07
CA LYS A 77 -4.21 8.36 -16.22
C LYS A 77 -4.99 7.18 -16.81
N ARG A 78 -5.32 7.20 -18.10
CA ARG A 78 -6.02 6.10 -18.77
C ARG A 78 -5.24 4.78 -18.67
N ARG A 79 -3.91 4.82 -18.86
CA ARG A 79 -3.06 3.63 -18.72
C ARG A 79 -3.08 3.08 -17.30
N LEU A 80 -2.96 3.94 -16.29
CA LEU A 80 -3.05 3.55 -14.89
C LEU A 80 -4.40 2.93 -14.56
N THR A 81 -5.50 3.54 -15.02
CA THR A 81 -6.85 3.01 -14.85
C THR A 81 -6.99 1.60 -15.44
N LYS A 82 -6.48 1.36 -16.66
CA LYS A 82 -6.49 0.03 -17.28
C LYS A 82 -5.73 -1.01 -16.44
N ILE A 83 -4.56 -0.65 -15.92
CA ILE A 83 -3.75 -1.52 -15.06
C ILE A 83 -4.51 -1.86 -13.76
N ILE A 84 -5.13 -0.86 -13.13
CA ILE A 84 -5.91 -1.05 -11.90
C ILE A 84 -7.09 -1.98 -12.15
N TYR A 85 -7.85 -1.78 -13.23
CA TYR A 85 -8.95 -2.69 -13.57
C TYR A 85 -8.47 -4.10 -13.88
N GLY A 86 -7.39 -4.25 -14.65
CA GLY A 86 -6.79 -5.55 -14.93
C GLY A 86 -6.38 -6.29 -13.64
N TYR A 87 -5.72 -5.58 -12.72
CA TYR A 87 -5.33 -6.13 -11.42
C TYR A 87 -6.55 -6.53 -10.57
N ARG A 88 -7.60 -5.70 -10.54
CA ARG A 88 -8.84 -6.02 -9.81
C ARG A 88 -9.56 -7.24 -10.36
N ILE A 89 -9.64 -7.37 -11.68
CA ILE A 89 -10.22 -8.54 -12.35
C ILE A 89 -9.39 -9.79 -12.04
N PHE A 90 -8.07 -9.68 -12.15
CA PHE A 90 -7.15 -10.76 -11.82
C PHE A 90 -7.35 -11.24 -10.37
N LEU A 91 -7.37 -10.32 -9.40
CA LEU A 91 -7.64 -10.67 -8.00
C LEU A 91 -8.99 -11.34 -7.82
N PHE A 92 -10.04 -10.82 -8.45
CA PHE A 92 -11.38 -11.42 -8.38
C PHE A 92 -11.38 -12.86 -8.89
N LEU A 93 -10.78 -13.10 -10.06
CA LEU A 93 -10.63 -14.44 -10.62
C LEU A 93 -9.83 -15.35 -9.68
N TRP A 94 -8.73 -14.84 -9.12
CA TRP A 94 -7.87 -15.58 -8.22
C TRP A 94 -8.60 -16.00 -6.93
N TYR A 95 -9.33 -15.09 -6.30
CA TYR A 95 -10.15 -15.40 -5.13
C TYR A 95 -11.27 -16.38 -5.47
N SER A 96 -11.93 -16.26 -6.63
CA SER A 96 -12.96 -17.20 -7.07
C SER A 96 -12.42 -18.61 -7.33
N ALA A 97 -11.21 -18.71 -7.88
CA ALA A 97 -10.55 -19.99 -8.10
C ALA A 97 -10.17 -20.65 -6.76
N LEU A 98 -9.65 -19.88 -5.81
CA LEU A 98 -9.36 -20.37 -4.46
C LEU A 98 -10.62 -20.92 -3.77
N THR A 99 -11.74 -20.19 -3.80
CA THR A 99 -12.98 -20.66 -3.17
C THR A 99 -13.51 -21.92 -3.84
N TYR A 100 -13.40 -22.02 -5.17
CA TYR A 100 -13.77 -23.22 -5.91
C TYR A 100 -12.88 -24.44 -5.56
N VAL A 101 -11.56 -24.25 -5.47
CA VAL A 101 -10.64 -25.31 -5.05
C VAL A 101 -10.94 -25.77 -3.63
N MET A 102 -11.21 -24.85 -2.70
CA MET A 102 -11.61 -25.19 -1.33
C MET A 102 -12.91 -26.02 -1.31
N TYR A 103 -13.91 -25.63 -2.10
CA TYR A 103 -15.16 -26.39 -2.24
C TYR A 103 -14.94 -27.82 -2.78
N LEU A 104 -14.04 -27.98 -3.75
CA LEU A 104 -13.68 -29.31 -4.26
C LEU A 104 -12.97 -30.16 -3.20
N LEU A 105 -12.08 -29.56 -2.41
CA LEU A 105 -11.40 -30.25 -1.32
C LEU A 105 -12.38 -30.71 -0.25
N THR A 106 -13.34 -29.86 0.16
CA THR A 106 -14.38 -30.25 1.13
C THR A 106 -15.24 -31.39 0.60
N ASN A 107 -15.65 -31.35 -0.67
CA ASN A 107 -16.46 -32.43 -1.25
C ASN A 107 -15.70 -33.75 -1.33
N LYS A 108 -14.42 -33.72 -1.72
CA LYS A 108 -13.57 -34.93 -1.73
C LYS A 108 -13.39 -35.49 -0.32
N LEU A 109 -13.08 -34.64 0.65
CA LEU A 109 -12.91 -35.07 2.05
C LEU A 109 -14.19 -35.70 2.61
N VAL A 110 -15.36 -35.13 2.32
CA VAL A 110 -16.66 -35.69 2.73
C VAL A 110 -16.91 -37.05 2.04
N SER A 111 -16.62 -37.18 0.74
CA SER A 111 -16.77 -38.45 0.02
C SER A 111 -15.84 -39.57 0.52
N THR A 112 -14.65 -39.21 1.01
CA THR A 112 -13.71 -40.16 1.63
C THR A 112 -14.04 -40.43 3.08
N ALA A 113 -14.66 -39.49 3.81
CA ALA A 113 -15.05 -39.63 5.20
C ALA A 113 -16.34 -40.44 5.37
N SER A 114 -17.21 -40.50 4.35
CA SER A 114 -18.28 -41.49 4.25
C SER A 114 -17.76 -42.90 3.93
N VAL A 115 -16.67 -43.32 4.61
CA VAL A 115 -16.17 -44.69 4.59
C VAL A 115 -17.34 -45.61 4.97
N PRO A 116 -17.63 -46.66 4.20
CA PRO A 116 -18.81 -47.48 4.40
C PRO A 116 -18.80 -48.06 5.81
N ILE A 117 -19.93 -47.91 6.52
CA ILE A 117 -20.23 -48.50 7.83
C ILE A 117 -19.82 -49.99 7.87
N HIS A 118 -19.85 -50.64 6.70
CA HIS A 118 -19.40 -52.00 6.46
C HIS A 118 -17.95 -52.33 6.88
N ALA A 119 -17.03 -51.35 6.87
CA ALA A 119 -15.66 -51.57 7.34
C ALA A 119 -15.57 -51.57 8.87
N ILE A 120 -16.37 -50.74 9.54
CA ILE A 120 -16.46 -50.68 11.01
C ILE A 120 -17.12 -51.96 11.54
N ASP A 121 -18.13 -52.47 10.86
CA ASP A 121 -18.78 -53.75 11.19
C ASP A 121 -17.85 -54.96 11.01
N MET A 122 -16.93 -54.91 10.04
CA MET A 122 -15.97 -55.98 9.78
C MET A 122 -14.93 -56.14 10.90
N TRP A 123 -14.40 -55.05 11.44
CA TRP A 123 -13.51 -55.09 12.61
C TRP A 123 -14.25 -55.54 13.88
N ARG A 124 -15.52 -55.15 14.02
CA ARG A 124 -16.36 -55.54 15.16
C ARG A 124 -16.72 -57.03 15.15
N SER A 125 -16.87 -57.67 14.00
CA SER A 125 -17.08 -59.12 13.96
C SER A 125 -15.78 -59.88 14.27
N TYR A 126 -14.64 -59.39 13.77
CA TYR A 126 -13.34 -60.03 13.97
C TYR A 126 -12.89 -60.06 15.45
N ASP A 127 -13.21 -59.02 16.23
CA ASP A 127 -12.90 -58.97 17.67
C ASP A 127 -13.80 -59.90 18.52
N VAL A 128 -15.00 -60.25 18.04
CA VAL A 128 -15.92 -61.17 18.75
C VAL A 128 -15.52 -62.63 18.56
N ASP A 129 -14.84 -62.96 17.45
CA ASP A 129 -14.39 -64.33 17.14
C ASP A 129 -13.06 -64.72 17.84
N ILE A 130 -12.41 -63.80 18.55
CA ILE A 130 -11.07 -64.00 19.19
C ILE A 130 -11.17 -64.30 20.70
N ILE A 131 -12.38 -64.39 21.29
CA ILE A 131 -12.62 -64.76 22.70
C ILE A 131 -13.36 -66.09 22.79
#